data_AF-A0A1T5H688-F1
#
_entry.id   AF-A0A1T5H688-F1
#
_cell.length_a   1.000
_cell.length_b   1.000
_cell.length_c   1.000
_cell.angle_alpha   90.00
_cell.angle_beta   90.00
_cell.angle_gamma   90.00
#
_symmetry.space_group_name_H-M   'P 1'
#
loop_
_entity.id
_entity.type
_entity.pdbx_description
1 polymer ?
#
loop_
_entity_poly.entity_id
_entity_poly.type
_entity_poly.pdbx_seq_one_letter_code
_entity_poly.pdbx_strand_id
1 'polypeptide(L)'
;MIIDTSALIAVLTGEEGSEALVEAIVAERGGIPAPAMVEFVRVASNQRFGLRAEAEDMLAKFERRGCATLAFTHDHARIANEAEPLYGSGNGNGGPLNLLDLMVYAVARERGEPLLCTGKDFAVTDIALHKASRPW
;
A
#
# COMPACT_ATOMS: atom_id res chain seq x y z
N MET A 1 -2.56 -11.10 1.16
CA MET A 1 -3.03 -9.70 1.30
C MET A 1 -2.12 -8.79 0.49
N ILE A 2 -2.63 -7.62 0.07
CA ILE A 2 -1.84 -6.58 -0.58
C ILE A 2 -1.39 -5.56 0.46
N ILE A 3 -0.13 -5.12 0.43
CA ILE A 3 0.43 -4.20 1.42
C ILE A 3 0.67 -2.85 0.76
N ASP A 4 0.02 -1.81 1.30
CA ASP A 4 0.15 -0.43 0.86
C ASP A 4 1.35 0.30 1.49
N THR A 5 1.80 1.38 0.85
CA THR A 5 2.83 2.29 1.35
C THR A 5 2.50 2.81 2.75
N SER A 6 1.25 3.19 3.02
CA SER A 6 0.83 3.75 4.31
C SER A 6 1.10 2.80 5.48
N ALA A 7 0.79 1.50 5.30
CA ALA A 7 1.08 0.46 6.29
C ALA A 7 2.59 0.25 6.48
N LEU A 8 3.38 0.29 5.40
CA LEU A 8 4.84 0.18 5.49
C LEU A 8 5.45 1.38 6.25
N ILE A 9 4.97 2.59 6.00
CA ILE A 9 5.40 3.79 6.73
C ILE A 9 5.05 3.68 8.20
N ALA A 10 3.82 3.29 8.55
CA ALA A 10 3.41 3.12 9.95
C ALA A 10 4.29 2.10 10.69
N VAL A 11 4.66 0.99 10.05
CA VAL A 11 5.59 0.01 10.60
C VAL A 11 7.01 0.57 10.74
N LEU A 12 7.49 1.33 9.74
CA LEU A 12 8.82 1.94 9.75
C LEU A 12 8.98 2.99 10.85
N THR A 13 7.95 3.81 11.07
CA THR A 13 7.97 4.91 12.05
C THR A 13 7.57 4.48 13.45
N GLY A 14 7.10 3.24 13.63
CA GLY A 14 6.60 2.75 14.91
C GLY A 14 5.34 3.49 15.36
N GLU A 15 4.46 3.84 14.43
CA GLU A 15 3.18 4.48 14.74
C GLU A 15 2.34 3.63 15.72
N GLU A 16 1.49 4.28 16.50
CA GLU A 16 0.68 3.62 17.52
C GLU A 16 -0.16 2.50 16.92
N GLY A 17 0.09 1.27 17.40
CA GLY A 17 -0.56 0.05 16.95
C GLY A 17 -0.07 -0.51 15.61
N SER A 18 1.09 -0.07 15.15
CA SER A 18 1.86 -0.75 14.09
C SER A 18 2.14 -2.23 14.40
N GLU A 19 2.05 -2.66 15.66
CA GLU A 19 2.22 -4.07 16.07
C GLU A 19 1.25 -5.01 15.34
N ALA A 20 -0.01 -4.60 15.17
CA ALA A 20 -1.02 -5.40 14.47
C ALA A 20 -0.73 -5.51 12.95
N LEU A 21 -0.09 -4.48 12.38
CA LEU A 21 0.35 -4.50 10.98
C LEU A 21 1.52 -5.46 10.80
N VAL A 22 2.51 -5.40 11.70
CA VAL A 22 3.66 -6.32 11.70
C VAL A 22 3.18 -7.77 11.87
N GLU A 23 2.28 -8.01 12.81
CA GLU A 23 1.72 -9.35 13.04
C GLU A 23 1.04 -9.89 11.78
N ALA A 24 0.20 -9.09 11.11
CA ALA A 24 -0.43 -9.48 9.85
C ALA A 24 0.61 -9.79 8.76
N ILE A 25 1.64 -8.94 8.59
CA ILE A 25 2.69 -9.12 7.57
C ILE A 25 3.51 -10.39 7.82
N VAL A 26 3.74 -10.74 9.08
CA VAL A 26 4.54 -11.92 9.45
C VAL A 26 3.70 -13.21 9.42
N ALA A 27 2.43 -13.15 9.81
CA ALA A 27 1.57 -14.32 9.91
C ALA A 27 0.99 -14.77 8.56
N GLU A 28 0.77 -13.83 7.64
CA GLU A 28 0.12 -14.08 6.36
C GLU A 28 1.10 -13.91 5.19
N ARG A 29 0.87 -14.64 4.09
CA ARG A 29 1.59 -14.39 2.85
C ARG A 29 1.03 -13.11 2.20
N GLY A 30 1.77 -12.01 2.37
CA GLY A 30 1.50 -10.74 1.73
C GLY A 30 2.29 -10.52 0.44
N GLY A 31 1.86 -9.54 -0.35
CA GLY A 31 2.64 -9.00 -1.46
C GLY A 31 2.60 -7.49 -1.49
N ILE A 32 3.73 -6.88 -1.83
CA ILE A 32 3.88 -5.43 -1.95
C ILE A 32 3.84 -5.08 -3.44
N PRO A 33 2.88 -4.27 -3.92
CA PRO A 33 2.91 -3.73 -5.27
C PRO A 33 4.22 -2.99 -5.55
N ALA A 34 4.86 -3.24 -6.69
CA ALA A 34 6.10 -2.56 -7.07
C ALA A 34 6.00 -1.01 -7.00
N PRO A 35 4.87 -0.37 -7.38
CA PRO A 35 4.69 1.08 -7.20
C PRO A 35 4.74 1.52 -5.73
N ALA A 36 4.17 0.72 -4.81
CA ALA A 36 4.21 0.99 -3.38
C ALA A 36 5.63 0.91 -2.81
N MET A 37 6.49 0.04 -3.34
CA MET A 37 7.92 0.01 -2.93
C MET A 37 8.63 1.32 -3.27
N VAL A 38 8.39 1.84 -4.48
CA VAL A 38 8.97 3.12 -4.93
C VAL A 38 8.50 4.25 -4.03
N GLU A 39 7.19 4.31 -3.78
CA GLU A 39 6.62 5.34 -2.93
C GLU A 39 7.11 5.24 -1.48
N PHE A 40 7.12 4.04 -0.90
CA PHE A 40 7.60 3.79 0.45
C PHE A 40 9.03 4.32 0.66
N VAL A 41 9.97 3.95 -0.22
CA VAL A 41 11.35 4.43 -0.12
C VAL A 41 11.42 5.95 -0.31
N ARG A 42 10.63 6.52 -1.24
CA ARG A 42 10.58 7.97 -1.47
C ARG A 42 10.07 8.71 -0.24
N VAL A 43 8.96 8.25 0.34
CA VAL A 43 8.35 8.86 1.53
C VAL A 43 9.29 8.73 2.72
N ALA A 44 9.85 7.54 2.97
CA ALA A 44 10.83 7.32 4.03
C ALA A 44 12.09 8.22 3.88
N SER A 45 12.50 8.53 2.64
CA SER A 45 13.66 9.38 2.36
C SER A 45 13.41 10.88 2.56
N ASN A 46 12.18 11.31 2.79
CA ASN A 46 11.87 12.75 2.87
C ASN A 46 12.52 13.40 4.12
N GLN A 47 12.54 14.73 4.16
CA GLN A 47 13.14 15.50 5.26
C GLN A 47 12.49 15.25 6.63
N ARG A 48 11.23 14.78 6.66
CA ARG A 48 10.51 14.48 7.90
C ARG A 48 11.04 13.22 8.56
N PHE A 49 11.42 12.21 7.78
CA PHE A 49 11.82 10.90 8.29
C PHE A 49 13.33 10.67 8.18
N GLY A 50 13.91 10.85 6.99
CA GLY A 50 15.33 10.56 6.76
C GLY A 50 15.71 9.07 6.90
N LEU A 51 14.76 8.16 6.73
CA LEU A 51 14.87 6.72 7.02
C LEU A 51 15.05 5.86 5.75
N ARG A 52 15.81 6.36 4.77
CA ARG A 52 15.97 5.65 3.49
C ARG A 52 16.57 4.25 3.66
N ALA A 53 17.66 4.15 4.42
CA ALA A 53 18.40 2.90 4.57
C ALA A 53 17.57 1.85 5.35
N GLU A 54 16.82 2.30 6.35
CA GLU A 54 15.92 1.50 7.16
C GLU A 54 14.74 0.97 6.33
N ALA A 55 14.20 1.78 5.43
CA ALA A 55 13.15 1.36 4.50
C ALA A 55 13.66 0.27 3.53
N GLU A 56 14.84 0.46 2.95
CA GLU A 56 15.47 -0.53 2.06
C GLU A 56 15.77 -1.85 2.79
N ASP A 57 16.31 -1.79 4.01
CA ASP A 57 16.55 -2.97 4.85
C ASP A 57 15.24 -3.68 5.25
N MET A 58 14.18 -2.91 5.55
CA MET A 58 12.85 -3.46 5.85
C MET A 58 12.27 -4.24 4.67
N LEU A 59 12.31 -3.68 3.45
CA LEU A 59 11.87 -4.37 2.25
C LEU A 59 12.64 -5.67 2.04
N ALA A 60 13.97 -5.63 2.18
CA ALA A 60 14.81 -6.82 2.05
C ALA A 60 14.51 -7.88 3.12
N LYS A 61 14.17 -7.48 4.36
CA LYS A 61 13.73 -8.40 5.42
C LYS A 61 12.39 -9.06 5.08
N PHE A 62 11.43 -8.31 4.55
CA PHE A 62 10.13 -8.85 4.15
C PHE A 62 10.27 -9.82 2.98
N GLU A 63 11.08 -9.49 1.98
CA GLU A 63 11.38 -10.39 0.85
C GLU A 63 11.98 -11.71 1.34
N ARG A 64 13.00 -11.67 2.21
CA ARG A 64 13.61 -12.88 2.80
C ARG A 64 12.62 -13.73 3.60
N ARG A 65 11.52 -13.15 4.09
CA ARG A 65 10.44 -13.84 4.80
C ARG A 65 9.30 -14.31 3.88
N GLY A 66 9.43 -14.12 2.57
CA GLY A 66 8.48 -14.61 1.56
C GLY A 66 7.39 -13.62 1.18
N CYS A 67 7.50 -12.34 1.56
CA CYS A 67 6.64 -11.29 1.03
C CYS A 67 7.05 -10.99 -0.42
N ALA A 68 6.16 -11.22 -1.37
CA ALA A 68 6.48 -11.09 -2.79
C ALA A 68 6.35 -9.65 -3.28
N THR A 69 7.26 -9.23 -4.15
CA THR A 69 7.05 -8.03 -4.97
C THR A 69 6.06 -8.35 -6.08
N LEU A 70 4.97 -7.59 -6.16
CA LEU A 70 3.92 -7.77 -7.16
C LEU A 70 4.14 -6.82 -8.33
N ALA A 71 4.29 -7.36 -9.54
CA ALA A 71 4.50 -6.57 -10.74
C ALA A 71 3.28 -5.69 -11.07
N PHE A 72 3.52 -4.48 -11.56
CA PHE A 72 2.47 -3.67 -12.17
C PHE A 72 2.40 -3.97 -13.67
N THR A 73 1.24 -4.39 -14.16
CA THR A 73 1.06 -4.93 -15.51
C THR A 73 0.14 -4.04 -16.33
N HIS A 74 -0.01 -4.36 -17.62
CA HIS A 74 -1.00 -3.72 -18.49
C HIS A 74 -2.43 -3.82 -17.93
N ASP A 75 -2.81 -4.96 -17.36
CA ASP A 75 -4.16 -5.15 -16.82
C ASP A 75 -4.40 -4.28 -15.57
N HIS A 76 -3.39 -4.12 -14.72
CA HIS A 76 -3.45 -3.18 -13.61
C HIS A 76 -3.61 -1.73 -14.11
N ALA A 77 -2.93 -1.35 -15.20
CA ALA A 77 -3.11 -0.02 -15.79
C ALA A 77 -4.55 0.20 -16.29
N ARG A 78 -5.15 -0.80 -16.94
CA ARG A 78 -6.57 -0.75 -17.35
C ARG A 78 -7.49 -0.56 -16.15
N ILE A 79 -7.33 -1.37 -15.09
CA ILE A 79 -8.15 -1.28 -13.87
C ILE A 79 -7.99 0.08 -13.18
N ALA A 80 -6.76 0.60 -13.10
CA ALA A 80 -6.50 1.91 -12.52
C ALA A 80 -7.21 3.03 -13.29
N ASN A 81 -7.15 3.00 -14.63
CA ASN A 81 -7.84 3.98 -15.49
C ASN A 81 -9.38 3.88 -15.38
N GLU A 82 -9.92 2.67 -15.21
CA GLU A 82 -11.36 2.47 -14.97
C GLU A 82 -11.80 3.01 -13.60
N ALA A 83 -10.92 2.93 -12.59
CA ALA A 83 -11.17 3.40 -11.23
C ALA A 83 -10.97 4.91 -11.06
N GLU A 84 -10.14 5.54 -11.90
CA GLU A 84 -9.76 6.95 -11.78
C GLU A 84 -10.97 7.90 -11.72
N PRO A 85 -12.00 7.78 -12.57
CA PRO A 85 -13.15 8.70 -12.49
C PRO A 85 -13.97 8.57 -11.20
N LEU A 86 -13.90 7.40 -10.55
CA LEU A 86 -14.68 7.06 -9.36
C LEU A 86 -13.94 7.42 -8.07
N TYR A 87 -12.64 7.11 -8.01
CA TYR A 87 -11.85 7.14 -6.79
C TYR A 87 -10.62 8.04 -6.89
N GLY A 88 -10.24 8.49 -8.08
CA GLY A 88 -9.07 9.33 -8.30
C GLY A 88 -9.22 10.74 -7.71
N SER A 89 -8.13 11.24 -7.15
CA SER A 89 -7.98 12.62 -6.70
C SER A 89 -7.59 13.56 -7.84
N GLY A 90 -7.99 14.83 -7.74
CA GLY A 90 -7.65 15.85 -8.74
C GLY A 90 -8.43 15.77 -10.06
N ASN A 91 -9.38 14.83 -10.18
CA ASN A 91 -10.19 14.60 -11.39
C ASN A 91 -11.47 15.45 -11.47
N GLY A 92 -11.75 16.26 -10.44
CA GLY A 92 -12.98 17.06 -10.33
C GLY A 92 -14.18 16.36 -9.68
N ASN A 93 -14.10 15.05 -9.43
CA ASN A 93 -15.14 14.22 -8.80
C ASN A 93 -14.89 13.96 -7.30
N GLY A 94 -13.74 14.38 -6.77
CA GLY A 94 -13.47 14.36 -5.32
C GLY A 94 -13.08 13.00 -4.75
N GLY A 95 -12.56 12.09 -5.56
CA GLY A 95 -12.00 10.83 -5.06
C GLY A 95 -10.72 11.04 -4.23
N PRO A 96 -10.43 10.18 -3.25
CA PRO A 96 -9.28 10.36 -2.37
C PRO A 96 -7.97 9.75 -2.89
N LEU A 97 -8.03 8.82 -3.85
CA LEU A 97 -6.86 8.04 -4.26
C LEU A 97 -5.92 8.89 -5.13
N ASN A 98 -4.66 9.00 -4.72
CA ASN A 98 -3.62 9.54 -5.59
C ASN A 98 -3.23 8.51 -6.68
N LEU A 99 -2.35 8.89 -7.62
CA LEU A 99 -1.96 8.02 -8.73
C LEU A 99 -1.35 6.68 -8.23
N LEU A 100 -0.50 6.72 -7.21
CA LEU A 100 0.12 5.51 -6.67
C LEU A 100 -0.90 4.67 -5.88
N ASP A 101 -1.85 5.31 -5.20
CA ASP A 101 -2.97 4.60 -4.56
C ASP A 101 -3.84 3.88 -5.60
N LEU A 102 -4.11 4.50 -6.76
CA LEU A 102 -4.82 3.86 -7.87
C LEU A 102 -4.07 2.64 -8.41
N MET A 103 -2.73 2.71 -8.44
CA MET A 103 -1.90 1.56 -8.85
C MET A 103 -1.94 0.43 -7.83
N VAL A 104 -1.94 0.74 -6.52
CA VAL A 104 -2.10 -0.24 -5.43
C VAL A 104 -3.51 -0.85 -5.47
N TYR A 105 -4.54 0.00 -5.61
CA TYR A 105 -5.92 -0.41 -5.77
C TYR A 105 -6.07 -1.41 -6.92
N ALA A 106 -5.46 -1.15 -8.08
CA ALA A 106 -5.58 -2.02 -9.23
C ALA A 106 -5.02 -3.42 -8.97
N VAL A 107 -3.91 -3.54 -8.24
CA VAL A 107 -3.34 -4.84 -7.84
C VAL A 107 -4.25 -5.55 -6.84
N ALA A 108 -4.80 -4.84 -5.85
CA ALA A 108 -5.74 -5.42 -4.88
C ALA A 108 -7.04 -5.89 -5.55
N ARG A 109 -7.54 -5.08 -6.49
CA ARG A 109 -8.76 -5.38 -7.23
C ARG A 109 -8.59 -6.60 -8.14
N GLU A 110 -7.48 -6.70 -8.86
CA GLU A 110 -7.19 -7.83 -9.75
C GLU A 110 -7.06 -9.15 -8.96
N ARG A 111 -6.32 -9.12 -7.86
CA ARG A 111 -6.06 -10.32 -7.05
C ARG A 111 -7.22 -10.75 -6.17
N GLY A 112 -8.18 -9.85 -5.93
CA GLY A 112 -9.29 -10.08 -4.99
C GLY A 112 -8.81 -10.30 -3.54
N GLU A 113 -7.60 -9.84 -3.21
CA GLU A 113 -7.01 -9.98 -1.89
C GLU A 113 -7.23 -8.69 -1.06
N PRO A 114 -7.40 -8.80 0.27
CA PRO A 114 -7.61 -7.63 1.10
C PRO A 114 -6.38 -6.73 1.16
N LEU A 115 -6.59 -5.40 1.19
CA LEU A 115 -5.54 -4.38 1.30
C LEU A 115 -5.23 -4.04 2.76
N LEU A 116 -3.95 -4.13 3.13
CA LEU A 116 -3.39 -3.64 4.38
C LEU A 116 -2.90 -2.20 4.20
N CYS A 117 -3.59 -1.23 4.82
CA CYS A 117 -3.29 0.19 4.73
C CYS A 117 -3.60 0.92 6.04
N THR A 118 -3.03 2.12 6.20
CA THR A 118 -3.45 3.10 7.20
C THR A 118 -4.06 4.30 6.49
N GLY A 119 -5.05 4.94 7.11
CA GLY A 119 -5.80 6.05 6.52
C GLY A 119 -7.15 5.66 5.91
N LYS A 120 -7.88 6.68 5.41
CA LYS A 120 -9.28 6.57 4.97
C LYS A 120 -9.45 6.44 3.46
N ASP A 121 -8.38 6.60 2.69
CA ASP A 121 -8.47 6.81 1.24
C ASP A 121 -9.10 5.58 0.55
N PHE A 122 -8.69 4.38 0.95
CA PHE A 122 -9.26 3.15 0.42
C PHE A 122 -10.63 2.76 1.02
N ALA A 123 -11.09 3.42 2.09
CA ALA A 123 -12.34 3.06 2.78
C ALA A 123 -13.61 3.37 1.97
N VAL A 124 -13.49 4.24 0.95
CA VAL A 124 -14.61 4.61 0.04
C VAL A 124 -14.57 3.84 -1.27
N THR A 125 -13.70 2.85 -1.39
CA THR A 125 -13.52 2.04 -2.60
C THR A 125 -14.28 0.72 -2.51
N ASP A 126 -14.27 -0.08 -3.57
CA ASP A 126 -14.97 -1.36 -3.64
C ASP A 126 -14.07 -2.60 -3.36
N ILE A 127 -12.83 -2.39 -2.92
CA ILE A 127 -11.91 -3.47 -2.52
C ILE A 127 -12.04 -3.79 -1.03
N ALA A 128 -11.73 -5.03 -0.67
CA ALA A 128 -11.72 -5.45 0.73
C ALA A 128 -10.51 -4.85 1.46
N LEU A 129 -10.72 -4.37 2.68
CA LEU A 129 -9.63 -3.98 3.58
C LEU A 129 -9.30 -5.14 4.53
N HIS A 130 -8.02 -5.32 4.79
CA HIS A 130 -7.56 -6.27 5.80
C HIS A 130 -8.02 -5.82 7.19
N LYS A 131 -8.34 -6.77 8.09
CA LYS A 131 -8.83 -6.47 9.45
C LYS A 131 -7.86 -5.65 10.32
N ALA A 132 -6.57 -5.69 9.97
CA ALA A 132 -5.53 -4.91 10.65
C ALA A 132 -5.38 -3.49 10.08
N SER A 133 -6.01 -3.18 8.95
CA SER A 133 -6.06 -1.83 8.38
C SER A 133 -6.83 -0.88 9.30
N ARG A 134 -6.46 0.40 9.26
CA ARG A 134 -6.95 1.39 10.22
C ARG A 134 -7.39 2.69 9.54
N PRO A 135 -8.57 3.24 9.86
CA PRO A 135 -9.14 4.38 9.17
C PRO A 135 -8.75 5.74 9.76
N TRP A 136 -7.52 5.97 10.21
CA TRP A 136 -7.13 7.29 10.74
C TRP A 136 -5.72 7.70 10.34
#